data_AF-C5LFJ2-F1
#
_entry.id   AF-C5LFJ2-F1
#
_cell.length_a   1.000
_cell.length_b   1.000
_cell.length_c   1.000
_cell.angle_alpha   90.00
_cell.angle_beta   90.00
_cell.angle_gamma   90.00
#
_symmetry.space_group_name_H-M   'P 1'
#
loop_
_entity.id
_entity.type
_entity.pdbx_description
1 polymer ?
#
loop_
_entity_poly.entity_id
_entity_poly.type
_entity_poly.pdbx_seq_one_letter_code
_entity_poly.pdbx_strand_id
1 'polypeptide(L)'
;MFDPEQVDRLKDTPWWRGASGGIRVTATTSKAEDSEHARLLKLAAKMKMNTDLRKSIFIALMGAEDYKHAVFRLGQVIGSRPKLVPQVAVVLLHCAIHENSFNRYYCRVGKALTELPGTWGSRYSHALRNALTKLLQQCHTYPVKRVGILAKIAAFMIVEGVVDLTILRFLDFACAETGDGRVKLDVLIRELIIELIDRKGDEAAKLFECVGKYSDLRDGLEMMVKSLVLPKLPTEEQSRGKAIIAVLKECKVDEDDGDEFDF
;
A
#
# COMPACT_ATOMS: atom_id res chain seq x y z
N MET A 1 4.98 25.22 -37.45
CA MET A 1 3.52 25.40 -37.32
C MET A 1 3.02 24.21 -36.51
N PHE A 2 2.72 24.45 -35.23
CA PHE A 2 2.31 23.43 -34.27
C PHE A 2 0.86 23.05 -34.60
N ASP A 3 0.61 21.78 -34.88
CA ASP A 3 -0.75 21.26 -35.16
C ASP A 3 -1.45 20.93 -33.83
N PRO A 4 -2.48 21.69 -33.42
CA PRO A 4 -3.21 21.46 -32.18
C PRO A 4 -3.94 20.11 -32.14
N GLU A 5 -4.21 19.49 -33.29
CA GLU A 5 -4.95 18.21 -33.38
C GLU A 5 -4.09 16.98 -33.06
N GLN A 6 -2.75 17.10 -33.02
CA GLN A 6 -1.89 16.00 -32.57
C GLN A 6 -1.89 15.83 -31.04
N VAL A 7 -2.18 16.91 -30.30
CA VAL A 7 -2.23 16.90 -28.83
C VAL A 7 -3.52 16.27 -28.31
N ASP A 8 -4.60 16.33 -29.08
CA ASP A 8 -5.89 15.75 -28.68
C ASP A 8 -5.96 14.23 -28.88
N ARG A 9 -5.30 13.70 -29.92
CA ARG A 9 -5.19 12.24 -30.17
C ARG A 9 -4.41 11.47 -29.09
N LEU A 10 -3.58 12.17 -28.32
CA LEU A 10 -2.81 11.61 -27.20
C LEU A 10 -3.62 11.50 -25.89
N LYS A 11 -4.77 12.15 -25.79
CA LYS A 11 -5.66 12.04 -24.62
C LYS A 11 -6.51 10.77 -24.66
N ASP A 12 -6.86 10.31 -25.87
CA ASP A 12 -7.75 9.17 -26.08
C ASP A 12 -7.02 7.83 -26.28
N THR A 13 -5.71 7.86 -26.51
CA THR A 13 -4.92 6.63 -26.59
C THR A 13 -4.38 6.28 -25.21
N PRO A 14 -4.79 5.14 -24.62
CA PRO A 14 -4.24 4.77 -23.34
C PRO A 14 -2.73 4.56 -23.43
N TRP A 15 -1.97 5.15 -22.52
CA TRP A 15 -0.50 5.16 -22.56
C TRP A 15 0.14 3.76 -22.68
N TRP A 16 -0.57 2.70 -22.27
CA TRP A 16 -0.14 1.30 -22.39
C TRP A 16 -0.27 0.71 -23.81
N ARG A 17 -0.97 1.36 -24.75
CA ARG A 17 -1.15 0.88 -26.14
C ARG A 17 -0.19 1.48 -27.16
N GLY A 18 0.59 2.53 -26.86
CA GLY A 18 1.22 3.32 -27.93
C GLY A 18 2.61 3.95 -27.71
N ALA A 19 3.25 3.83 -26.55
CA ALA A 19 4.53 4.54 -26.32
C ALA A 19 5.76 3.65 -26.58
N SER A 20 6.05 3.34 -27.85
CA SER A 20 7.39 2.99 -28.33
C SER A 20 8.11 4.26 -28.76
N GLY A 21 8.47 5.09 -27.78
CA GLY A 21 9.17 6.35 -28.01
C GLY A 21 9.38 7.02 -26.68
N GLY A 22 10.61 7.03 -26.18
CA GLY A 22 10.95 7.80 -24.99
C GLY A 22 10.71 9.27 -25.29
N ILE A 23 9.60 9.81 -24.79
CA ILE A 23 9.33 11.23 -24.88
C ILE A 23 10.34 11.92 -23.96
N ARG A 24 11.37 12.52 -24.58
CA ARG A 24 12.07 13.65 -23.96
C ARG A 24 11.04 14.75 -23.86
N VAL A 25 10.63 15.08 -22.64
CA VAL A 25 9.77 16.22 -22.36
C VAL A 25 10.52 17.46 -22.86
N THR A 26 10.22 17.92 -24.07
CA THR A 26 10.62 19.24 -24.55
C THR A 26 9.64 20.23 -23.93
N ALA A 27 10.02 20.68 -22.73
CA ALA A 27 9.32 21.69 -21.97
C ALA A 27 9.32 23.01 -22.75
N THR A 28 8.13 23.47 -23.15
CA THR A 28 7.86 24.90 -23.30
C THR A 28 7.22 25.32 -21.99
N THR A 29 8.01 25.40 -20.91
CA THR A 29 7.53 25.74 -19.57
C THR A 29 7.61 27.24 -19.31
N SER A 30 6.59 27.75 -18.62
CA SER A 30 6.55 29.13 -18.12
C SER A 30 7.50 29.29 -16.92
N LYS A 31 7.98 30.52 -16.64
CA LYS A 31 8.88 30.81 -15.49
C LYS A 31 8.34 30.31 -14.13
N ALA A 32 7.02 30.19 -13.97
CA ALA A 32 6.39 29.70 -12.75
C ALA A 32 6.53 28.17 -12.59
N GLU A 33 6.37 27.41 -13.68
CA GLU A 33 6.55 25.95 -13.70
C GLU A 33 8.01 25.57 -13.47
N ASP A 34 8.96 26.36 -13.98
CA ASP A 34 10.39 26.17 -13.73
C ASP A 34 10.72 26.36 -12.25
N SER A 35 10.08 27.33 -11.58
CA SER A 35 10.22 27.56 -10.13
C SER A 35 9.64 26.42 -9.30
N GLU A 36 8.47 25.88 -9.69
CA GLU A 36 7.87 24.75 -9.02
C GLU A 36 8.68 23.46 -9.21
N HIS A 37 9.14 23.19 -10.43
CA HIS A 37 9.99 22.04 -10.74
C HIS A 37 11.29 22.07 -9.92
N ALA A 38 11.93 23.25 -9.80
CA ALA A 38 13.10 23.43 -8.95
C ALA A 38 12.79 23.18 -7.46
N ARG A 39 11.61 23.59 -6.98
CA ARG A 39 11.14 23.29 -5.61
C ARG A 39 10.96 21.79 -5.39
N LEU A 40 10.34 21.09 -6.34
CA LEU A 40 10.11 19.65 -6.26
C LEU A 40 11.42 18.87 -6.29
N LEU A 41 12.42 19.29 -7.07
CA LEU A 41 13.75 18.68 -7.06
C LEU A 41 14.44 18.80 -5.70
N LYS A 42 14.33 19.96 -5.03
CA LYS A 42 14.84 20.14 -3.67
C LYS A 42 14.12 19.23 -2.67
N LEU A 43 12.81 19.07 -2.81
CA LEU A 43 12.03 18.17 -1.96
C LEU A 43 12.38 16.69 -2.21
N ALA A 44 12.59 16.30 -3.48
CA ALA A 44 13.03 14.96 -3.85
C ALA A 44 14.37 14.60 -3.21
N ALA A 45 15.31 15.55 -3.18
CA ALA A 45 16.59 15.38 -2.49
C ALA A 45 16.41 15.16 -0.98
N LYS A 46 15.52 15.92 -0.32
CA LYS A 46 15.17 15.71 1.10
C LYS A 46 14.56 14.32 1.35
N MET A 47 13.80 13.80 0.39
CA MET A 47 13.20 12.46 0.46
C MET A 47 14.13 11.35 -0.07
N LYS A 48 15.44 11.63 -0.20
CA LYS A 48 16.47 10.66 -0.61
C LYS A 48 16.19 10.00 -1.98
N MET A 49 15.61 10.77 -2.90
CA MET A 49 15.44 10.34 -4.29
C MET A 49 16.77 10.49 -5.05
N ASN A 50 17.65 9.50 -4.85
CA ASN A 50 19.04 9.58 -5.30
C ASN A 50 19.23 9.31 -6.81
N THR A 51 18.26 8.68 -7.47
CA THR A 51 18.32 8.35 -8.90
C THR A 51 17.37 9.21 -9.71
N ASP A 52 17.70 9.47 -10.97
CA ASP A 52 16.85 10.31 -11.83
C ASP A 52 15.48 9.68 -12.06
N LEU A 53 15.41 8.34 -12.13
CA LEU A 53 14.13 7.63 -12.18
C LEU A 53 13.26 7.93 -10.95
N ARG A 54 13.84 7.87 -9.74
CA ARG A 54 13.10 8.16 -8.50
C ARG A 54 12.66 9.61 -8.43
N LYS A 55 13.50 10.55 -8.88
CA LYS A 55 13.13 11.97 -8.99
C LYS A 55 11.97 12.18 -9.98
N SER A 56 12.01 11.55 -11.16
CA SER A 56 10.94 11.66 -12.15
C SER A 56 9.61 11.10 -11.63
N ILE A 57 9.64 9.93 -10.98
CA ILE A 57 8.44 9.36 -10.33
C ILE A 57 7.93 10.29 -9.23
N PHE A 58 8.82 10.84 -8.41
CA PHE A 58 8.47 11.77 -7.34
C PHE A 58 7.80 13.04 -7.89
N ILE A 59 8.38 13.66 -8.92
CA ILE A 59 7.82 14.84 -9.57
C ILE A 59 6.45 14.53 -10.19
N ALA A 60 6.31 13.36 -10.83
CA ALA A 60 5.03 12.88 -11.37
C ALA A 60 3.95 12.75 -10.29
N LEU A 61 4.31 12.27 -9.10
CA LEU A 61 3.39 12.15 -7.96
C LEU A 61 3.06 13.50 -7.32
N MET A 62 4.06 14.35 -7.07
CA MET A 62 3.86 15.56 -6.25
C MET A 62 3.28 16.74 -7.04
N GLY A 63 3.53 16.79 -8.35
CA GLY A 63 2.93 17.83 -9.21
C GLY A 63 1.62 17.40 -9.85
N ALA A 64 1.02 16.28 -9.44
CA ALA A 64 -0.27 15.85 -9.95
C ALA A 64 -1.39 16.54 -9.16
N GLU A 65 -2.43 16.95 -9.88
CA GLU A 65 -3.60 17.62 -9.30
C GLU A 65 -4.51 16.63 -8.56
N ASP A 66 -4.66 15.43 -9.11
CA ASP A 66 -5.46 14.34 -8.54
C ASP A 66 -4.83 12.96 -8.81
N TYR A 67 -5.47 11.91 -8.30
CA TYR A 67 -4.95 10.55 -8.43
C TYR A 67 -4.95 10.03 -9.88
N LYS A 68 -5.87 10.50 -10.72
CA LYS A 68 -5.95 10.07 -12.14
C LYS A 68 -4.83 10.72 -12.95
N HIS A 69 -4.60 12.00 -12.72
CA HIS A 69 -3.49 12.76 -13.28
C HIS A 69 -2.16 12.12 -12.87
N ALA A 70 -2.01 11.71 -11.61
CA ALA A 70 -0.82 10.99 -11.14
C ALA A 70 -0.59 9.68 -11.90
N VAL A 71 -1.62 8.86 -12.08
CA VAL A 71 -1.54 7.60 -12.85
C VAL A 71 -1.11 7.87 -14.29
N PHE A 72 -1.67 8.89 -14.94
CA PHE A 72 -1.27 9.29 -16.29
C PHE A 72 0.21 9.69 -16.36
N ARG A 73 0.66 10.58 -15.46
CA ARG A 73 2.07 11.03 -15.41
C ARG A 73 3.03 9.89 -15.12
N LEU A 74 2.67 8.98 -14.22
CA LEU A 74 3.45 7.77 -13.94
C LEU A 74 3.54 6.87 -15.18
N GLY A 75 2.44 6.72 -15.93
CA GLY A 75 2.41 6.02 -17.21
C GLY A 75 3.41 6.62 -18.21
N GLN A 76 3.51 7.94 -18.30
CA GLN A 76 4.50 8.62 -19.15
C GLN A 76 5.95 8.37 -18.68
N VAL A 77 6.20 8.42 -17.37
CA VAL A 77 7.54 8.16 -16.82
C VAL A 77 7.98 6.72 -17.08
N ILE A 78 7.08 5.75 -16.92
CA ILE A 78 7.41 4.33 -17.07
C ILE A 78 7.45 3.91 -18.55
N GLY A 79 6.49 4.39 -19.34
CA GLY A 79 6.27 3.96 -20.73
C GLY A 79 6.15 2.43 -20.81
N SER A 80 6.71 1.83 -21.87
CA SER A 80 6.70 0.38 -22.10
C SER A 80 7.77 -0.39 -21.33
N ARG A 81 8.21 0.09 -20.15
CA ARG A 81 9.33 -0.49 -19.37
C ARG A 81 8.83 -1.12 -18.07
N PRO A 82 8.27 -2.34 -18.11
CA PRO A 82 7.67 -2.96 -16.93
C PRO A 82 8.68 -3.25 -15.80
N LYS A 83 9.99 -3.33 -16.11
CA LYS A 83 11.05 -3.48 -15.10
C LYS A 83 11.11 -2.30 -14.10
N LEU A 84 10.53 -1.15 -14.44
CA LEU A 84 10.53 0.04 -13.61
C LEU A 84 9.35 0.12 -12.63
N VAL A 85 8.31 -0.70 -12.83
CA VAL A 85 7.10 -0.76 -11.99
C VAL A 85 7.41 -0.87 -10.49
N PRO A 86 8.37 -1.71 -10.03
CA PRO A 86 8.72 -1.77 -8.61
C PRO A 86 9.21 -0.43 -8.03
N GLN A 87 9.90 0.40 -8.82
CA GLN A 87 10.36 1.70 -8.34
C GLN A 87 9.18 2.67 -8.14
N VAL A 88 8.11 2.55 -8.93
CA VAL A 88 6.88 3.34 -8.72
C VAL A 88 6.26 2.99 -7.37
N ALA A 89 6.04 1.69 -7.11
CA ALA A 89 5.46 1.23 -5.85
C ALA A 89 6.30 1.67 -4.63
N VAL A 90 7.63 1.54 -4.72
CA VAL A 90 8.55 1.95 -3.65
C VAL A 90 8.49 3.46 -3.41
N VAL A 91 8.57 4.29 -4.46
CA VAL A 91 8.52 5.76 -4.29
C VAL A 91 7.15 6.22 -3.80
N LEU A 92 6.06 5.65 -4.34
CA LEU A 92 4.69 5.95 -3.94
C LEU A 92 4.49 5.72 -2.44
N LEU A 93 4.83 4.52 -1.95
CA LEU A 93 4.65 4.16 -0.55
C LEU A 93 5.65 4.87 0.37
N HIS A 94 6.88 5.13 -0.10
CA HIS A 94 7.85 5.94 0.63
C HIS A 94 7.33 7.36 0.84
N CYS A 95 6.66 7.96 -0.15
CA CYS A 95 6.04 9.27 0.03
C CYS A 95 4.87 9.18 1.02
N ALA A 96 3.99 8.19 0.85
CA ALA A 96 2.80 8.02 1.68
C ALA A 96 3.10 7.89 3.19
N ILE A 97 4.13 7.13 3.58
CA ILE A 97 4.50 6.94 5.00
C ILE A 97 5.21 8.17 5.60
N HIS A 98 5.80 9.03 4.77
CA HIS A 98 6.51 10.24 5.21
C HIS A 98 5.60 11.47 5.33
N GLU A 99 4.32 11.32 5.03
CA GLU A 99 3.32 12.37 5.24
C GLU A 99 3.11 12.69 6.72
N ASN A 100 2.62 13.90 7.00
CA ASN A 100 2.30 14.32 8.36
C ASN A 100 1.04 13.64 8.91
N SER A 101 0.14 13.21 8.03
CA SER A 101 -1.10 12.52 8.32
C SER A 101 -1.41 11.54 7.20
N PHE A 102 -2.24 10.53 7.48
CA PHE A 102 -2.68 9.61 6.44
C PHE A 102 -3.32 10.37 5.27
N ASN A 103 -2.73 10.22 4.08
CA ASN A 103 -3.22 10.85 2.87
C ASN A 103 -3.75 9.80 1.89
N ARG A 104 -5.08 9.79 1.70
CA ARG A 104 -5.80 8.84 0.83
C ARG A 104 -5.39 8.94 -0.64
N TYR A 105 -4.84 10.08 -1.08
CA TYR A 105 -4.35 10.28 -2.44
C TYR A 105 -3.40 9.15 -2.89
N TYR A 106 -2.35 8.87 -2.12
CA TYR A 106 -1.35 7.86 -2.50
C TYR A 106 -1.95 6.46 -2.62
N CYS A 107 -2.88 6.12 -1.74
CA CYS A 107 -3.52 4.82 -1.76
C CYS A 107 -4.48 4.68 -2.96
N ARG A 108 -5.19 5.76 -3.34
CA ARG A 108 -6.01 5.80 -4.56
C ARG A 108 -5.18 5.67 -5.82
N VAL A 109 -4.00 6.29 -5.88
CA VAL A 109 -3.04 6.08 -6.99
C VAL A 109 -2.64 4.61 -7.06
N GLY A 110 -2.25 4.01 -5.92
CA GLY A 110 -1.91 2.59 -5.86
C GLY A 110 -3.03 1.67 -6.38
N LYS A 111 -4.26 1.89 -5.92
CA LYS A 111 -5.44 1.15 -6.36
C LYS A 111 -5.70 1.31 -7.86
N ALA A 112 -5.71 2.54 -8.36
CA ALA A 112 -5.92 2.79 -9.79
C ALA A 112 -4.83 2.17 -10.69
N LEU A 113 -3.58 2.07 -10.21
CA LEU A 113 -2.53 1.36 -10.93
C LEU A 113 -2.78 -0.16 -11.02
N THR A 114 -3.43 -0.76 -10.02
CA THR A 114 -3.79 -2.19 -10.07
C THR A 114 -4.97 -2.50 -11.00
N GLU A 115 -5.75 -1.49 -11.37
CA GLU A 115 -6.90 -1.61 -12.27
C GLU A 115 -6.52 -1.40 -13.75
N LEU A 116 -5.24 -1.12 -14.02
CA LEU A 116 -4.74 -1.00 -15.38
C LEU A 116 -4.89 -2.33 -16.15
N PRO A 117 -5.30 -2.28 -17.42
CA PRO A 117 -5.62 -3.49 -18.17
C PRO A 117 -4.39 -4.33 -18.54
N GLY A 118 -4.66 -5.58 -18.89
CA GLY A 118 -3.65 -6.56 -19.26
C GLY A 118 -2.76 -6.93 -18.09
N THR A 119 -1.47 -7.20 -18.35
CA THR A 119 -0.53 -7.63 -17.29
C THR A 119 -0.06 -6.50 -16.38
N TRP A 120 -0.40 -5.23 -16.68
CA TRP A 120 0.06 -4.08 -15.91
C TRP A 120 -0.54 -4.05 -14.50
N GLY A 121 -1.85 -4.26 -14.38
CA GLY A 121 -2.53 -4.32 -13.09
C GLY A 121 -1.87 -5.31 -12.13
N SER A 122 -1.70 -6.56 -12.57
CA SER A 122 -1.04 -7.61 -11.76
C SER A 122 0.41 -7.29 -11.40
N ARG A 123 1.17 -6.65 -12.30
CA ARG A 123 2.54 -6.21 -12.00
C ARG A 123 2.56 -5.13 -10.90
N TYR A 124 1.63 -4.18 -10.95
CA TYR A 124 1.49 -3.16 -9.92
C TYR A 124 1.01 -3.76 -8.60
N SER A 125 0.06 -4.70 -8.61
CA SER A 125 -0.38 -5.40 -7.39
C SER A 125 0.80 -6.12 -6.72
N HIS A 126 1.59 -6.87 -7.48
CA HIS A 126 2.78 -7.56 -6.95
C HIS A 126 3.84 -6.57 -6.43
N ALA A 127 4.09 -5.48 -7.17
CA ALA A 127 5.04 -4.46 -6.76
C ALA A 127 4.61 -3.73 -5.47
N LEU A 128 3.33 -3.40 -5.34
CA LEU A 128 2.75 -2.75 -4.16
C LEU A 128 2.78 -3.68 -2.96
N ARG A 129 2.41 -4.96 -3.12
CA ARG A 129 2.53 -5.98 -2.08
C ARG A 129 3.96 -6.06 -1.56
N ASN A 130 4.95 -6.23 -2.44
CA ASN A 130 6.35 -6.34 -2.06
C ASN A 130 6.89 -5.07 -1.38
N ALA A 131 6.51 -3.90 -1.86
CA ALA A 131 6.93 -2.64 -1.28
C ALA A 131 6.29 -2.42 0.11
N LEU A 132 5.00 -2.75 0.27
CA LEU A 132 4.30 -2.66 1.56
C LEU A 132 4.89 -3.65 2.58
N THR A 133 5.13 -4.91 2.18
CA THR A 133 5.77 -5.92 3.04
C THR A 133 7.10 -5.42 3.58
N LYS A 134 7.94 -4.80 2.75
CA LYS A 134 9.22 -4.22 3.20
C LYS A 134 9.04 -3.11 4.22
N LEU A 135 8.04 -2.23 4.05
CA LEU A 135 7.74 -1.19 5.03
C LEU A 135 7.24 -1.78 6.36
N LEU A 136 6.40 -2.81 6.29
CA LEU A 136 5.88 -3.53 7.47
C LEU A 136 7.02 -4.19 8.26
N GLN A 137 7.94 -4.87 7.59
CA GLN A 137 9.14 -5.48 8.21
C GLN A 137 10.03 -4.45 8.91
N GLN A 138 10.09 -3.22 8.38
CA GLN A 138 10.90 -2.13 8.93
C GLN A 138 10.14 -1.26 9.94
N CYS A 139 8.94 -1.65 10.38
CA CYS A 139 8.09 -0.82 11.23
C CYS A 139 8.78 -0.35 12.53
N HIS A 140 9.64 -1.18 13.12
CA HIS A 140 10.41 -0.88 14.32
C HIS A 140 11.35 0.33 14.15
N THR A 141 11.80 0.61 12.92
CA THR A 141 12.70 1.73 12.61
C THR A 141 11.99 3.08 12.56
N TYR A 142 10.65 3.08 12.47
CA TYR A 142 9.87 4.31 12.33
C TYR A 142 9.39 4.84 13.69
N PRO A 143 9.18 6.17 13.81
CA PRO A 143 8.49 6.73 14.97
C PRO A 143 7.03 6.25 15.00
N VAL A 144 6.46 6.12 16.20
CA VAL A 144 5.10 5.61 16.45
C VAL A 144 4.04 6.26 15.54
N LYS A 145 4.13 7.58 15.34
CA LYS A 145 3.21 8.32 14.44
C LYS A 145 3.22 7.75 13.01
N ARG A 146 4.39 7.44 12.45
CA ARG A 146 4.52 6.86 11.10
C ARG A 146 4.05 5.42 11.05
N VAL A 147 4.22 4.66 12.14
CA VAL A 147 3.67 3.31 12.27
C VAL A 147 2.13 3.35 12.16
N GLY A 148 1.47 4.32 12.82
CA GLY A 148 0.03 4.54 12.66
C GLY A 148 -0.38 4.89 11.22
N ILE A 149 0.40 5.72 10.51
CA ILE A 149 0.15 6.01 9.09
C ILE A 149 0.31 4.74 8.23
N LEU A 150 1.34 3.94 8.49
CA LEU A 150 1.58 2.67 7.80
C LEU A 150 0.42 1.69 8.01
N ALA A 151 -0.11 1.59 9.23
CA ALA A 151 -1.30 0.79 9.53
C ALA A 151 -2.50 1.22 8.67
N LYS A 152 -2.75 2.52 8.56
CA LYS A 152 -3.85 3.08 7.75
C LYS A 152 -3.67 2.83 6.25
N ILE A 153 -2.43 2.90 5.76
CA ILE A 153 -2.10 2.56 4.37
C ILE A 153 -2.39 1.07 4.11
N ALA A 154 -1.92 0.18 5.00
CA ALA A 154 -2.14 -1.26 4.88
C ALA A 154 -3.64 -1.58 4.94
N ALA A 155 -4.38 -1.02 5.89
CA ALA A 155 -5.83 -1.19 6.02
C ALA A 155 -6.56 -0.78 4.74
N PHE A 156 -6.23 0.39 4.18
CA PHE A 156 -6.80 0.84 2.91
C PHE A 156 -6.52 -0.16 1.78
N MET A 157 -5.27 -0.61 1.62
CA MET A 157 -4.91 -1.53 0.54
C MET A 157 -5.57 -2.91 0.68
N ILE A 158 -5.80 -3.38 1.91
CA ILE A 158 -6.52 -4.63 2.18
C ILE A 158 -8.00 -4.48 1.82
N VAL A 159 -8.64 -3.40 2.29
CA VAL A 159 -10.07 -3.13 2.05
C VAL A 159 -10.38 -2.98 0.56
N GLU A 160 -9.47 -2.38 -0.20
CA GLU A 160 -9.60 -2.20 -1.65
C GLU A 160 -9.14 -3.42 -2.47
N GLY A 161 -8.70 -4.50 -1.82
CA GLY A 161 -8.28 -5.73 -2.50
C GLY A 161 -6.99 -5.58 -3.32
N VAL A 162 -6.13 -4.61 -2.98
CA VAL A 162 -4.78 -4.47 -3.58
C VAL A 162 -3.83 -5.53 -3.01
N VAL A 163 -4.00 -5.83 -1.72
CA VAL A 163 -3.30 -6.87 -0.97
C VAL A 163 -4.29 -7.59 -0.05
N ASP A 164 -3.89 -8.70 0.54
CA ASP A 164 -4.68 -9.47 1.52
C ASP A 164 -3.93 -9.53 2.88
N LEU A 165 -4.57 -10.03 3.93
CA LEU A 165 -3.98 -10.10 5.28
C LEU A 165 -2.78 -11.07 5.38
N THR A 166 -2.53 -11.90 4.37
CA THR A 166 -1.38 -12.82 4.37
C THR A 166 -0.04 -12.09 4.34
N ILE A 167 -0.03 -10.78 3.99
CA ILE A 167 1.18 -9.95 4.09
C ILE A 167 1.73 -9.86 5.53
N LEU A 168 0.90 -10.09 6.55
CA LEU A 168 1.31 -10.07 7.95
C LEU A 168 2.19 -11.26 8.32
N ARG A 169 2.18 -12.35 7.53
CA ARG A 169 3.09 -13.50 7.72
C ARG A 169 4.57 -13.10 7.63
N PHE A 170 4.87 -12.04 6.90
CA PHE A 170 6.24 -11.56 6.73
C PHE A 170 6.71 -10.65 7.86
N LEU A 171 5.85 -10.38 8.85
CA LEU A 171 6.23 -9.71 10.08
C LEU A 171 6.92 -10.71 10.99
N ASP A 172 8.12 -10.34 11.44
CA ASP A 172 8.83 -11.14 12.42
C ASP A 172 8.29 -10.81 13.82
N PHE A 173 7.37 -11.65 14.30
CA PHE A 173 6.82 -11.57 15.65
C PHE A 173 7.85 -11.98 16.73
N ALA A 174 8.96 -12.62 16.33
CA ALA A 174 10.03 -13.09 17.20
C ALA A 174 11.19 -12.07 17.35
N CYS A 175 11.47 -11.22 16.35
CA CYS A 175 12.49 -10.15 16.44
C CYS A 175 12.19 -9.04 17.47
N ALA A 176 11.08 -9.16 18.21
CA ALA A 176 10.65 -8.20 19.21
C ALA A 176 11.01 -8.66 20.64
N GLU A 177 12.12 -9.39 20.79
CA GLU A 177 12.56 -9.96 22.07
C GLU A 177 13.01 -8.91 23.11
N THR A 178 13.15 -7.63 22.78
CA THR A 178 13.33 -6.56 23.80
C THR A 178 12.92 -5.16 23.30
N GLY A 179 12.12 -4.43 24.08
CA GLY A 179 11.98 -2.96 24.01
C GLY A 179 10.97 -2.38 23.00
N ASP A 180 11.28 -1.17 22.50
CA ASP A 180 10.45 -0.28 21.67
C ASP A 180 9.95 -0.92 20.35
N GLY A 181 10.67 -1.92 19.82
CA GLY A 181 10.26 -2.66 18.62
C GLY A 181 8.95 -3.44 18.80
N ARG A 182 8.76 -4.11 19.94
CA ARG A 182 7.53 -4.84 20.25
C ARG A 182 6.34 -3.91 20.36
N VAL A 183 6.53 -2.79 21.06
CA VAL A 183 5.48 -1.78 21.24
C VAL A 183 5.03 -1.22 19.90
N LYS A 184 5.96 -0.95 18.98
CA LYS A 184 5.62 -0.48 17.62
C LYS A 184 4.87 -1.53 16.81
N LEU A 185 5.23 -2.80 16.91
CA LEU A 185 4.49 -3.88 16.27
C LEU A 185 3.07 -3.99 16.84
N ASP A 186 2.93 -3.93 18.16
CA ASP A 186 1.63 -3.97 18.83
C ASP A 186 0.76 -2.76 18.43
N VAL A 187 1.35 -1.57 18.29
CA VAL A 187 0.69 -0.39 17.74
C VAL A 187 0.27 -0.63 16.29
N LEU A 188 1.16 -1.15 15.44
CA LEU A 188 0.87 -1.42 14.03
C LEU A 188 -0.33 -2.34 13.88
N ILE A 189 -0.30 -3.49 14.55
CA ILE A 189 -1.36 -4.51 14.45
C ILE A 189 -2.67 -3.98 15.03
N ARG A 190 -2.63 -3.31 16.19
CA ARG A 190 -3.83 -2.73 16.79
C ARG A 190 -4.47 -1.68 15.88
N GLU A 191 -3.70 -0.69 15.44
CA GLU A 191 -4.21 0.38 14.56
C GLU A 191 -4.72 -0.19 13.23
N LEU A 192 -4.05 -1.22 12.69
CA LEU A 192 -4.49 -1.90 11.47
C LEU A 192 -5.87 -2.52 11.66
N ILE A 193 -6.06 -3.32 12.71
CA ILE A 193 -7.30 -4.06 12.94
C ILE A 193 -8.45 -3.09 13.27
N ILE A 194 -8.20 -2.05 14.09
CA ILE A 194 -9.21 -1.01 14.37
C ILE A 194 -9.62 -0.33 13.06
N GLU A 195 -8.66 0.08 12.23
CA GLU A 195 -8.98 0.74 10.95
C GLU A 195 -9.70 -0.19 9.95
N LEU A 196 -9.47 -1.51 10.01
CA LEU A 196 -10.24 -2.49 9.23
C LEU A 196 -11.69 -2.59 9.72
N ILE A 197 -11.89 -2.62 11.04
CA ILE A 197 -13.22 -2.62 11.67
C ILE A 197 -13.97 -1.34 11.32
N ASP A 198 -13.32 -0.17 11.43
CA ASP A 198 -13.94 1.13 11.13
C ASP A 198 -14.40 1.23 9.66
N ARG A 199 -13.66 0.60 8.74
CA ARG A 199 -13.93 0.70 7.29
C ARG A 199 -14.93 -0.33 6.78
N LYS A 200 -14.90 -1.54 7.31
CA LYS A 200 -15.72 -2.67 6.83
C LYS A 200 -16.87 -3.02 7.77
N GLY A 201 -16.88 -2.50 8.99
CA GLY A 201 -17.87 -2.82 10.00
C GLY A 201 -17.95 -4.32 10.22
N ASP A 202 -19.13 -4.88 10.01
CA ASP A 202 -19.41 -6.29 10.25
C ASP A 202 -18.76 -7.22 9.20
N GLU A 203 -18.40 -6.69 8.03
CA GLU A 203 -17.67 -7.44 7.00
C GLU A 203 -16.18 -7.57 7.30
N ALA A 204 -15.66 -6.89 8.33
CA ALA A 204 -14.24 -6.93 8.66
C ALA A 204 -13.76 -8.36 8.97
N ALA A 205 -14.61 -9.19 9.59
CA ALA A 205 -14.29 -10.57 9.92
C ALA A 205 -13.98 -11.43 8.70
N LYS A 206 -14.69 -11.22 7.57
CA LYS A 206 -14.47 -11.97 6.32
C LYS A 206 -13.06 -11.79 5.74
N LEU A 207 -12.43 -10.65 6.00
CA LEU A 207 -11.05 -10.40 5.55
C LEU A 207 -10.06 -11.39 6.18
N PHE A 208 -10.37 -11.92 7.37
CA PHE A 208 -9.49 -12.83 8.12
C PHE A 208 -9.62 -14.29 7.66
N GLU A 209 -10.59 -14.65 6.83
CA GLU A 209 -10.70 -16.01 6.27
C GLU A 209 -9.42 -16.40 5.49
N CYS A 210 -8.78 -15.43 4.82
CA CYS A 210 -7.57 -15.71 4.04
C CYS A 210 -6.36 -16.11 4.88
N VAL A 211 -6.36 -15.82 6.19
CA VAL A 211 -5.27 -16.23 7.11
C VAL A 211 -5.53 -17.57 7.77
N GLY A 212 -6.72 -18.16 7.61
CA GLY A 212 -7.09 -19.44 8.23
C GLY A 212 -6.12 -20.58 7.95
N LYS A 213 -5.48 -20.58 6.77
CA LYS A 213 -4.50 -21.59 6.30
C LYS A 213 -3.12 -21.51 6.97
N TYR A 214 -2.90 -20.51 7.83
CA TYR A 214 -1.61 -20.26 8.47
C TYR A 214 -1.82 -20.30 9.98
N SER A 215 -1.66 -21.47 10.59
CA SER A 215 -1.94 -21.72 12.01
C SER A 215 -1.13 -20.80 12.95
N ASP A 216 0.13 -20.55 12.62
CA ASP A 216 1.02 -19.62 13.32
C ASP A 216 0.49 -18.17 13.31
N LEU A 217 0.10 -17.68 12.13
CA LEU A 217 -0.43 -16.33 11.96
C LEU A 217 -1.83 -16.19 12.59
N ARG A 218 -2.67 -17.21 12.44
CA ARG A 218 -4.02 -17.27 13.00
C ARG A 218 -4.00 -17.19 14.52
N ASP A 219 -3.22 -18.04 15.17
CA ASP A 219 -3.12 -18.10 16.63
C ASP A 219 -2.49 -16.80 17.19
N GLY A 220 -1.49 -16.25 16.48
CA GLY A 220 -0.90 -14.95 16.80
C GLY A 220 -1.89 -13.79 16.70
N LEU A 221 -2.67 -13.74 15.62
CA LEU A 221 -3.73 -12.74 15.43
C LEU A 221 -4.85 -12.88 16.45
N GLU A 222 -5.27 -14.10 16.79
CA GLU A 222 -6.27 -14.32 17.83
C GLU A 222 -5.80 -13.75 19.18
N MET A 223 -4.55 -14.04 19.57
CA MET A 223 -3.95 -13.51 20.79
C MET A 223 -3.87 -11.97 20.76
N MET A 224 -3.45 -11.39 19.65
CA MET A 224 -3.32 -9.94 19.49
C MET A 224 -4.67 -9.22 19.46
N VAL A 225 -5.71 -9.79 18.84
CA VAL A 225 -7.06 -9.19 18.86
C VAL A 225 -7.57 -9.15 20.31
N LYS A 226 -7.42 -10.25 21.06
CA LYS A 226 -7.85 -10.30 22.47
C LYS A 226 -7.09 -9.31 23.36
N SER A 227 -5.77 -9.23 23.22
CA SER A 227 -4.91 -8.47 24.13
C SER A 227 -4.75 -7.00 23.75
N LEU A 228 -4.72 -6.67 22.46
CA LEU A 228 -4.39 -5.33 21.96
C LEU A 228 -5.62 -4.57 21.43
N VAL A 229 -6.57 -5.26 20.81
CA VAL A 229 -7.68 -4.62 20.08
C VAL A 229 -8.91 -4.49 20.98
N LEU A 230 -9.42 -5.59 21.55
CA LEU A 230 -10.64 -5.57 22.38
C LEU A 230 -10.60 -4.55 23.53
N PRO A 231 -9.49 -4.37 24.27
CA PRO A 231 -9.44 -3.40 25.37
C PRO A 231 -9.50 -1.93 24.91
N LYS A 232 -9.30 -1.67 23.61
CA LYS A 232 -9.28 -0.32 23.03
C LYS A 232 -10.53 0.02 22.23
N LEU A 233 -11.33 -0.98 21.86
CA LEU A 233 -12.60 -0.77 21.18
C LEU A 233 -13.68 -0.28 22.15
N PRO A 234 -14.56 0.65 21.73
CA PRO A 234 -15.80 0.96 22.43
C PRO A 234 -16.63 -0.30 22.67
N THR A 235 -17.41 -0.34 23.75
CA THR A 235 -18.24 -1.50 24.12
C THR A 235 -19.15 -1.97 22.98
N GLU A 236 -19.68 -1.03 22.18
CA GLU A 236 -20.55 -1.30 21.03
C GLU A 236 -19.83 -2.06 19.90
N GLU A 237 -18.52 -1.86 19.75
CA GLU A 237 -17.71 -2.45 18.67
C GLU A 237 -16.95 -3.71 19.10
N GLN A 238 -16.99 -4.05 20.39
CA GLN A 238 -16.39 -5.30 20.89
C GLN A 238 -17.01 -6.55 20.25
N SER A 239 -18.26 -6.47 19.80
CA SER A 239 -18.93 -7.53 19.02
C SER A 239 -18.19 -7.84 17.72
N ARG A 240 -17.69 -6.82 17.01
CA ARG A 240 -16.92 -6.97 15.76
C ARG A 240 -15.55 -7.58 16.02
N GLY A 241 -14.87 -7.16 17.09
CA GLY A 241 -13.63 -7.78 17.53
C GLY A 241 -13.80 -9.26 17.90
N LYS A 242 -14.92 -9.61 18.56
CA LYS A 242 -15.28 -11.00 18.87
C LYS A 242 -15.62 -11.82 17.61
N ALA A 243 -16.25 -11.21 16.61
CA ALA A 243 -16.54 -11.86 15.33
C ALA A 243 -15.25 -12.24 14.58
N ILE A 244 -14.22 -11.37 14.61
CA ILE A 244 -12.90 -11.70 14.05
C ILE A 244 -12.29 -12.92 14.77
N ILE A 245 -12.37 -12.97 16.10
CA ILE A 245 -11.89 -14.13 16.88
C ILE A 245 -12.68 -15.40 16.51
N ALA A 246 -13.98 -15.30 16.28
CA ALA A 246 -14.81 -16.45 15.88
C ALA A 246 -14.35 -17.01 14.53
N VAL A 247 -14.19 -16.17 13.51
CA VAL A 247 -13.67 -16.59 12.18
C VAL A 247 -12.29 -17.23 12.31
N LEU A 248 -11.39 -16.63 13.10
CA LEU A 248 -10.06 -17.20 13.34
C LEU A 248 -10.11 -18.56 14.03
N LYS A 249 -11.12 -18.86 14.85
CA LYS A 249 -11.29 -20.17 15.50
C LYS A 249 -11.98 -21.19 14.61
N GLU A 250 -12.96 -20.79 13.81
CA GLU A 250 -13.64 -21.69 12.87
C GLU A 250 -12.64 -22.27 11.88
N CYS A 251 -11.73 -21.45 11.34
CA CYS A 251 -10.64 -21.91 10.47
C CYS A 251 -9.62 -22.85 11.15
N LYS A 252 -9.70 -23.07 12.47
CA LYS A 252 -8.85 -24.03 13.20
C LYS A 252 -9.43 -25.44 13.17
N VAL A 253 -10.74 -25.57 13.12
CA VAL A 253 -11.43 -26.87 13.19
C VAL A 253 -11.22 -27.67 11.89
N ASP A 254 -11.15 -26.99 10.74
CA ASP A 254 -10.96 -27.64 9.43
C ASP A 254 -9.59 -28.35 9.25
N GLU A 255 -8.61 -28.13 10.15
CA GLU A 255 -7.29 -28.79 10.10
C GLU A 255 -7.22 -30.09 10.93
N ASP A 256 -8.06 -30.27 11.95
CA ASP A 256 -7.99 -31.41 12.89
C ASP A 256 -8.78 -32.65 12.41
N ASP A 257 -9.65 -32.55 11.41
CA ASP A 257 -10.44 -33.68 10.87
C ASP A 257 -9.68 -34.50 9.79
N GLY A 258 -8.35 -34.31 9.67
CA GLY A 258 -7.52 -34.89 8.60
C GLY A 258 -6.72 -36.15 8.94
N ASP A 259 -6.61 -36.53 10.22
CA ASP A 259 -5.80 -37.68 10.67
C ASP A 259 -6.64 -38.72 11.42
N GLU A 260 -7.63 -39.29 10.73
CA GLU A 260 -8.19 -40.60 11.09
C GLU A 260 -8.01 -41.55 9.90
N PHE A 261 -6.74 -41.85 9.57
CA PHE A 261 -6.41 -43.04 8.81
C PHE A 261 -6.39 -44.23 9.75
N ASP A 262 -7.51 -44.95 9.73
CA ASP A 262 -7.69 -46.28 10.30
C ASP A 262 -6.62 -47.26 9.76
N PHE A 263 -6.20 -48.19 10.62
CA PHE A 263 -5.09 -49.13 10.46
C PHE A 263 -5.18 -50.08 9.25
#